data_AF-A0A1Y4EYN9-F1
#
_entry.id   AF-A0A1Y4EYN9-F1
#
_cell.length_a   1.000
_cell.length_b   1.000
_cell.length_c   1.000
_cell.angle_alpha   90.00
_cell.angle_beta   90.00
_cell.angle_gamma   90.00
#
_symmetry.space_group_name_H-M   'P 1'
#
loop_
_entity.id
_entity.type
_entity.pdbx_description
1 polymer ?
#
loop_
_entity_poly.entity_id
_entity_poly.type
_entity_poly.pdbx_seq_one_letter_code
_entity_poly.pdbx_strand_id
1 'polypeptide(L)' 'MDNRYGGFNKGINGDISAANYFDSLPLEVKEELNRRAADIHSVSDLEVLATYLDNKLES' A
#
# COMPACT_ATOMS: atom_id res chain seq x y z
N MET A 1 -8.35 33.04 1.19
CA MET A 1 -7.83 32.32 0.01
C MET A 1 -8.46 30.93 0.03
N ASP A 2 -9.07 30.56 -1.08
CA ASP A 2 -9.95 29.39 -1.22
C ASP A 2 -9.10 28.15 -1.58
N ASN A 3 -9.08 27.14 -0.71
CA ASN A 3 -8.11 26.04 -0.76
C ASN A 3 -8.56 24.90 -1.72
N ARG A 4 -9.01 25.27 -2.93
CA ARG A 4 -9.63 24.35 -3.91
C ARG A 4 -8.65 23.57 -4.80
N TYR A 5 -7.34 23.64 -4.51
CA TYR A 5 -6.30 22.88 -5.24
C TYR A 5 -5.62 21.77 -4.43
N GLY A 6 -6.11 21.45 -3.22
CA GLY A 6 -5.53 20.41 -2.36
C GLY A 6 -5.90 18.96 -2.70
N GLY A 7 -6.75 18.74 -3.72
CA GLY A 7 -7.33 17.43 -4.02
C GLY A 7 -6.65 16.63 -5.14
N PHE A 8 -5.97 17.29 -6.09
CA PHE A 8 -5.48 16.60 -7.29
C PHE A 8 -4.09 15.96 -7.13
N ASN A 9 -3.28 16.43 -6.17
CA ASN A 9 -1.91 15.93 -5.92
C ASN A 9 -1.78 14.97 -4.73
N LYS A 10 -2.88 14.69 -4.00
CA LYS A 10 -2.86 13.71 -2.90
C LYS A 10 -3.04 12.27 -3.39
N GLY A 11 -3.76 12.07 -4.50
CA GLY A 11 -3.92 10.74 -5.12
C GLY A 11 -2.63 10.26 -5.76
N ILE A 12 -2.09 11.00 -6.74
CA ILE A 12 -0.94 10.58 -7.55
C ILE A 12 0.31 10.27 -6.69
N ASN A 13 0.63 11.11 -5.71
CA ASN A 13 1.80 10.87 -4.85
C ASN A 13 1.58 9.71 -3.86
N GLY A 14 0.34 9.50 -3.41
CA GLY A 14 -0.04 8.36 -2.58
C GLY A 14 0.02 7.06 -3.38
N ASP A 15 -0.50 7.07 -4.61
CA ASP A 15 -0.49 5.93 -5.53
C ASP A 15 0.93 5.53 -5.94
N ILE A 16 1.79 6.51 -6.23
CA ILE A 16 3.22 6.26 -6.53
C ILE A 16 3.94 5.69 -5.31
N SER A 17 3.68 6.22 -4.12
CA SER A 17 4.33 5.73 -2.89
C SER A 17 3.89 4.30 -2.55
N ALA A 18 2.59 4.00 -2.72
CA ALA A 18 2.04 2.66 -2.52
C ALA A 18 2.60 1.65 -3.53
N ALA A 19 2.70 2.05 -4.80
CA ALA A 19 3.29 1.21 -5.85
C ALA A 19 4.77 0.92 -5.57
N ASN A 20 5.56 1.96 -5.25
CA ASN A 20 6.98 1.79 -4.91
C ASN A 20 7.16 0.91 -3.67
N TYR A 21 6.32 1.07 -2.65
CA TYR A 21 6.34 0.22 -1.46
C TYR A 21 6.01 -1.23 -1.82
N PHE A 22 4.91 -1.45 -2.54
CA PHE A 22 4.50 -2.78 -2.99
C PHE A 22 5.60 -3.48 -3.77
N ASP A 23 6.26 -2.80 -4.72
CA ASP A 23 7.32 -3.38 -5.54
C ASP A 23 8.54 -3.82 -4.73
N SER A 24 8.82 -3.13 -3.62
CA SER A 24 9.93 -3.45 -2.71
C SER A 24 9.69 -4.71 -1.87
N LEU A 25 8.45 -5.20 -1.79
CA LEU A 25 8.10 -6.37 -0.97
C LEU A 25 8.56 -7.70 -1.60
N PRO A 26 8.83 -8.72 -0.77
CA PRO A 26 9.11 -10.08 -1.23
C PRO A 26 7.98 -10.64 -2.11
N LEU A 27 8.32 -11.54 -3.05
CA LEU A 27 7.34 -12.12 -3.98
C LEU A 27 6.16 -12.79 -3.25
N GLU A 28 6.44 -13.56 -2.20
CA GLU A 28 5.40 -14.26 -1.42
C GLU A 28 4.43 -13.30 -0.73
N VAL A 29 4.94 -12.18 -0.21
CA VAL A 29 4.12 -11.12 0.41
C VAL A 29 3.26 -10.44 -0.65
N LYS A 30 3.82 -10.13 -1.83
CA LYS A 30 3.08 -9.53 -2.96
C LYS A 30 1.94 -10.41 -3.45
N GLU A 31 2.17 -11.72 -3.56
CA GLU A 31 1.13 -12.66 -3.98
C GLU A 31 -0.03 -12.72 -3.00
N GLU A 32 0.26 -12.73 -1.70
CA GLU A 32 -0.79 -12.75 -0.66
C GLU A 32 -1.52 -11.41 -0.56
N LEU A 33 -0.83 -10.28 -0.73
CA LEU A 33 -1.46 -8.97 -0.82
C LEU A 33 -2.39 -8.87 -2.04
N ASN A 34 -1.97 -9.40 -3.20
CA ASN A 34 -2.81 -9.46 -4.39
C ASN A 34 -4.07 -10.32 -4.17
N ARG A 35 -3.97 -11.43 -3.43
CA ARG A 35 -5.14 -12.25 -3.04
C ARG A 35 -6.14 -11.48 -2.18
N ARG A 36 -5.66 -10.47 -1.43
CA ARG A 36 -6.45 -9.63 -0.52
C ARG A 36 -6.61 -8.19 -1.01
N ALA A 37 -6.37 -7.93 -2.30
CA ALA A 37 -6.39 -6.56 -2.82
C ALA A 37 -7.75 -5.87 -2.61
N ALA A 38 -8.84 -6.64 -2.55
CA ALA A 38 -10.17 -6.14 -2.24
C ALA A 38 -10.32 -5.57 -0.82
N ASP A 39 -9.47 -5.99 0.12
CA ASP A 39 -9.48 -5.56 1.53
C ASP A 39 -8.56 -4.35 1.78
N ILE A 40 -7.81 -3.90 0.77
CA ILE A 40 -6.86 -2.78 0.87
C ILE A 40 -7.55 -1.51 0.37
N HIS A 41 -7.84 -0.59 1.28
CA HIS A 41 -8.53 0.67 0.96
C HIS A 41 -7.63 1.90 1.10
N SER A 42 -6.42 1.71 1.63
CA SER A 42 -5.44 2.77 1.84
C SER A 42 -4.00 2.23 1.86
N VAL A 43 -3.02 3.12 1.73
CA VAL A 43 -1.59 2.78 1.86
C VAL A 43 -1.27 2.24 3.25
N SER A 44 -1.94 2.75 4.29
CA SER A 44 -1.77 2.24 5.66
C SER A 44 -2.26 0.80 5.81
N ASP A 45 -3.34 0.41 5.13
CA ASP A 45 -3.80 -1.00 5.13
C ASP A 45 -2.76 -1.91 4.46
N LEU A 46 -2.17 -1.43 3.37
CA LEU A 46 -1.08 -2.13 2.66
C LEU A 46 0.13 -2.35 3.56
N GLU A 47 0.60 -1.31 4.26
CA GLU A 47 1.75 -1.39 5.19
C GLU A 47 1.49 -2.35 6.35
N VAL A 48 0.30 -2.29 6.96
CA VAL A 48 -0.08 -3.16 8.09
C VAL A 48 -0.14 -4.62 7.64
N LEU A 49 -0.78 -4.89 6.50
CA LEU A 49 -0.89 -6.25 5.97
C LEU A 49 0.48 -6.78 5.53
N ALA A 50 1.29 -5.97 4.85
CA ALA A 50 2.65 -6.35 4.46
C ALA A 50 3.49 -6.73 5.68
N THR A 51 3.49 -5.89 6.72
CA THR A 51 4.23 -6.15 7.97
C THR A 51 3.74 -7.42 8.67
N TYR A 52 2.43 -7.64 8.72
CA TYR A 52 1.87 -8.86 9.32
C TYR A 52 2.30 -10.12 8.56
N LEU A 53 2.29 -10.08 7.23
CA LEU A 53 2.67 -11.21 6.38
C LEU A 53 4.16 -11.51 6.48
N ASP A 54 5.00 -10.49 6.49
CA ASP A 54 6.45 -10.62 6.63
C ASP A 54 6.81 -11.32 7.96
N ASN A 55 6.27 -10.86 9.08
CA ASN A 55 6.47 -11.49 10.39
C ASN A 55 5.96 -12.94 10.46
N LYS A 56 4.89 -13.25 9.73
CA LYS A 56 4.33 -14.61 9.69
C LYS A 56 5.19 -15.57 8.86
N LEU A 57 5.90 -15.07 7.86
CA LEU A 57 6.81 -15.88 7.04
C LEU A 57 8.16 -16.11 7.72
N GLU A 58 8.57 -15.22 8.63
CA GLU A 58 9.77 -15.39 9.46
C GLU A 58 9.59 -16.31 10.68
N SER A 59 8.34 -16.67 11.04
CA SER A 59 8.00 -17.54 12.19
C SER A 59 7.72 -18.99 11.77
#